data_AF-A0A1B6I647-F1
#
_entry.id   AF-A0A1B6I647-F1
#
_cell.length_a   1.000
_cell.length_b   1.000
_cell.length_c   1.000
_cell.angle_alpha   90.00
_cell.angle_beta   90.00
_cell.angle_gamma   90.00
#
_symmetry.space_group_name_H-M   'P 1'
#
loop_
_entity.id
_entity.type
_entity.pdbx_description
1 polymer ?
#
loop_
_entity_poly.entity_id
_entity_poly.type
_entity_poly.pdbx_seq_one_letter_code
_entity_poly.pdbx_strand_id
1 'polypeptide(L)'
;SRYEPAIAPNEAEHLPQPPTAVDSYAFGVLAQEVLSNKQSDDVPGMADFLDVCKKGLQNSNSEIRPPLSSLLVHQFFSHEFLTIHNFLLELPIKKDTEKEDFFRNLTMKLNTFPEETVASQLGSLLLSRMVLLDSTAQHFLLPQVFVPRTSEVQEGSCMESLFSEATFRTHMVPRLLPLFCVRDVQIRHILLSHFPAYCRLFSQVQLQTRILPELLVGIKDTNDNLVACTLRALAELVPILGGSIVIGGKRAKLFADGRPKAVKSASKRSSQKDHFKSQTNLMTEMGGSTELVLPERPSPDGGEYIPNSTVSEEDEAWPEWEDKTEAQSSDVKSDGSGGHNSPECITDSLTPAMETMELKSKLKASDEFEDIFRDMEPVISKPQIIHVKEVPGVTSNKFALTTEVCEGNDGWGEDFEDWNSIDDITAAKDFSVNS
;
A
#
# COMPACT_ATOMS: atom_id res chain seq x y z
N SER A 1 -28.62 17.94 -38.45
CA SER A 1 -27.18 17.99 -38.06
C SER A 1 -27.08 17.67 -36.57
N ARG A 2 -26.05 16.92 -36.11
CA ARG A 2 -25.87 16.61 -34.67
C ARG A 2 -25.81 17.87 -33.78
N TYR A 3 -25.39 19.01 -34.35
CA TYR A 3 -25.14 20.26 -33.63
C TYR A 3 -26.20 21.35 -33.86
N GLU A 4 -27.26 21.07 -34.62
CA GLU A 4 -28.38 22.01 -34.82
C GLU A 4 -28.99 22.53 -33.51
N PRO A 5 -29.16 21.70 -32.45
CA PRO A 5 -29.70 22.17 -31.19
C PRO A 5 -28.78 23.15 -30.44
N ALA A 6 -27.48 23.17 -30.75
CA ALA A 6 -26.48 24.01 -30.09
C ALA A 6 -26.40 25.44 -30.66
N ILE A 7 -27.22 25.76 -31.68
CA ILE A 7 -27.34 27.08 -32.27
C ILE A 7 -28.70 27.66 -31.89
N ALA A 8 -28.72 28.88 -31.38
CA ALA A 8 -29.99 29.53 -31.05
C ALA A 8 -30.84 29.72 -32.32
N PRO A 9 -32.17 29.49 -32.27
CA PRO A 9 -33.03 29.51 -33.48
C PRO A 9 -32.99 30.83 -34.27
N ASN A 10 -32.66 31.93 -33.62
CA ASN A 10 -32.54 33.28 -34.20
C ASN A 10 -31.13 33.64 -34.68
N GLU A 11 -30.14 32.77 -34.48
CA GLU A 11 -28.72 33.03 -34.77
C GLU A 11 -28.16 32.13 -35.88
N ALA A 12 -29.00 31.28 -36.47
CA ALA A 12 -28.58 30.36 -37.55
C ALA A 12 -28.06 31.09 -38.81
N GLU A 13 -28.51 32.33 -39.04
CA GLU A 13 -28.17 33.11 -40.23
C GLU A 13 -27.26 34.33 -39.93
N HIS A 14 -27.17 34.75 -38.66
CA HIS A 14 -26.45 35.95 -38.24
C HIS A 14 -25.69 35.72 -36.92
N LEU A 15 -24.40 36.06 -36.90
CA LEU A 15 -23.58 35.95 -35.70
C LEU A 15 -24.05 36.95 -34.63
N PRO A 16 -24.32 36.50 -33.39
CA PRO A 16 -24.68 37.39 -32.31
C PRO A 16 -23.50 38.29 -31.91
N GLN A 17 -23.82 39.43 -31.32
CA GLN A 17 -22.84 40.31 -30.67
C GLN A 17 -23.07 40.24 -29.15
N PRO A 18 -22.05 39.91 -28.34
CA PRO A 18 -20.69 39.50 -28.73
C PRO A 18 -20.66 38.07 -29.35
N PRO A 19 -19.66 37.73 -30.20
CA PRO A 19 -19.56 36.41 -30.83
C PRO A 19 -19.49 35.24 -29.82
N THR A 20 -18.93 35.49 -28.62
CA THR A 20 -18.84 34.52 -27.52
C THR A 20 -20.21 34.09 -26.99
N ALA A 21 -21.29 34.80 -27.30
CA ALA A 21 -22.66 34.43 -26.93
C ALA A 21 -23.10 33.12 -27.59
N VAL A 22 -22.49 32.74 -28.72
CA VAL A 22 -22.70 31.41 -29.35
C VAL A 22 -22.17 30.32 -28.43
N ASP A 23 -20.94 30.49 -27.91
CA ASP A 23 -20.29 29.52 -27.03
C ASP A 23 -21.09 29.35 -25.73
N SER A 24 -21.59 30.44 -25.16
CA SER A 24 -22.48 30.39 -23.98
C SER A 24 -23.72 29.53 -24.25
N TYR A 25 -24.41 29.76 -25.37
CA TYR A 25 -25.62 28.99 -25.72
C TYR A 25 -25.31 27.51 -25.93
N ALA A 26 -24.28 27.21 -26.73
CA ALA A 26 -23.84 25.86 -27.04
C ALA A 26 -23.44 25.09 -25.77
N PHE A 27 -22.71 25.75 -24.85
CA PHE A 27 -22.35 25.16 -23.56
C PHE A 27 -23.59 24.85 -22.71
N GLY A 28 -24.59 25.74 -22.69
CA GLY A 28 -25.85 25.49 -21.98
C GLY A 28 -26.58 24.25 -22.51
N VAL A 29 -26.57 24.02 -23.82
CA VAL A 29 -27.16 22.83 -24.46
C VAL A 29 -26.35 21.58 -24.09
N LEU A 30 -25.03 21.65 -24.20
CA LEU A 30 -24.13 20.57 -23.80
C LEU A 30 -24.33 20.17 -22.33
N ALA A 31 -24.40 21.15 -21.43
CA ALA A 31 -24.59 20.89 -20.00
C ALA A 31 -25.90 20.16 -19.72
N GLN A 32 -27.00 20.56 -20.39
CA GLN A 32 -28.28 19.85 -20.25
C GLN A 32 -28.22 18.42 -20.79
N GLU A 33 -27.58 18.19 -21.92
CA GLU A 33 -27.48 16.87 -22.53
C GLU A 33 -26.60 15.92 -21.71
N VAL A 34 -25.44 16.40 -21.23
CA VAL A 34 -24.51 15.60 -20.43
C VAL A 34 -25.11 15.24 -19.07
N LEU A 35 -25.87 16.15 -18.47
CA LEU A 35 -26.41 16.00 -17.13
C LEU A 35 -27.84 15.43 -17.10
N SER A 36 -28.53 15.28 -18.24
CA SER A 36 -29.93 14.82 -18.27
C SER A 36 -30.15 13.43 -17.68
N ASN A 37 -29.11 12.60 -17.68
CA ASN A 37 -29.16 11.22 -17.18
C ASN A 37 -28.64 11.09 -15.74
N LYS A 38 -28.34 12.19 -15.07
CA LYS A 38 -27.86 12.22 -13.68
C LYS A 38 -28.99 12.64 -12.75
N GLN A 39 -29.05 12.03 -11.56
CA GLN A 39 -30.03 12.40 -10.54
C GLN A 39 -29.62 13.72 -9.89
N SER A 40 -30.53 14.70 -9.82
CA SER A 40 -30.29 16.06 -9.32
C SER A 40 -29.75 16.13 -7.90
N ASP A 41 -30.07 15.12 -7.08
CA ASP A 41 -29.91 15.16 -5.64
C ASP A 41 -28.50 14.72 -5.19
N ASP A 42 -27.74 14.07 -6.07
CA ASP A 42 -26.42 13.53 -5.75
C ASP A 42 -25.29 14.57 -5.86
N VAL A 43 -25.53 15.69 -6.57
CA VAL A 43 -24.48 16.67 -6.90
C VAL A 43 -24.87 18.08 -6.41
N PRO A 44 -24.08 18.70 -5.51
CA PRO A 44 -24.36 20.04 -4.99
C PRO A 44 -24.52 21.08 -6.11
N GLY A 45 -25.63 21.81 -6.08
CA GLY A 45 -25.92 22.91 -7.01
C GLY A 45 -26.25 22.48 -8.44
N MET A 46 -26.46 21.18 -8.73
CA MET A 46 -26.73 20.73 -10.11
C MET A 46 -28.08 21.21 -10.65
N ALA A 47 -29.15 21.15 -9.85
CA ALA A 47 -30.48 21.62 -10.27
C ALA A 47 -30.47 23.13 -10.61
N ASP A 48 -29.87 23.94 -9.73
CA ASP A 48 -29.73 25.38 -9.95
C ASP A 48 -28.83 25.69 -11.15
N PHE A 49 -27.76 24.91 -11.35
CA PHE A 49 -26.88 25.06 -12.50
C PHE A 49 -27.60 24.76 -13.82
N LEU A 50 -28.43 23.71 -13.87
CA LEU A 50 -29.26 23.40 -15.03
C LEU A 50 -30.28 24.51 -15.32
N ASP A 51 -30.81 25.16 -14.28
CA ASP A 51 -31.69 26.31 -14.43
C ASP A 51 -30.95 27.53 -15.01
N VAL A 52 -29.73 27.81 -14.53
CA VAL A 52 -28.84 28.83 -15.10
C VAL A 52 -28.52 28.54 -16.56
N CYS A 53 -28.26 27.28 -16.91
CA CYS A 53 -28.03 26.87 -18.30
C CYS A 53 -29.28 27.13 -19.16
N LYS A 54 -30.46 26.76 -18.67
CA LYS A 54 -31.72 26.88 -19.43
C LYS A 54 -32.22 28.32 -19.58
N LYS A 55 -32.18 29.10 -18.50
CA LYS A 55 -32.76 30.46 -18.45
C LYS A 55 -31.75 31.55 -18.80
N GLY A 56 -30.49 31.34 -18.46
CA GLY A 56 -29.40 32.30 -18.67
C GLY A 56 -28.65 32.03 -19.98
N LEU A 57 -27.97 30.89 -20.07
CA LEU A 57 -27.10 30.61 -21.21
C LEU A 57 -27.88 30.37 -22.51
N GLN A 58 -29.00 29.65 -22.45
CA GLN A 58 -29.86 29.38 -23.59
C GLN A 58 -30.87 30.50 -23.88
N ASN A 59 -30.65 31.72 -23.37
CA ASN A 59 -31.57 32.83 -23.59
C ASN A 59 -31.61 33.22 -25.07
N SER A 60 -32.81 33.48 -25.60
CA SER A 60 -32.98 33.92 -26.99
C SER A 60 -32.27 35.25 -27.30
N ASN A 61 -32.12 36.13 -26.30
CA ASN A 61 -31.36 37.37 -26.47
C ASN A 61 -29.88 37.15 -26.11
N SER A 62 -28.98 37.30 -27.09
CA SER A 62 -27.55 37.09 -26.94
C SER A 62 -26.86 38.06 -25.98
N GLU A 63 -27.34 39.30 -25.88
CA GLU A 63 -26.71 40.35 -25.08
C GLU A 63 -26.83 40.12 -23.56
N ILE A 64 -27.82 39.32 -23.15
CA ILE A 64 -28.08 39.02 -21.73
C ILE A 64 -27.54 37.65 -21.30
N ARG A 65 -26.90 36.89 -22.21
CA ARG A 65 -26.25 35.63 -21.86
C ARG A 65 -25.01 35.94 -21.00
N PRO A 66 -24.86 35.32 -19.82
CA PRO A 66 -23.68 35.55 -19.00
C PRO A 66 -22.42 34.96 -19.66
N PRO A 67 -21.23 35.54 -19.39
CA PRO A 67 -19.96 34.95 -19.83
C PRO A 67 -19.69 33.65 -19.08
N LEU A 68 -19.10 32.65 -19.75
CA LEU A 68 -18.82 31.34 -19.13
C LEU A 68 -17.96 31.43 -17.87
N SER A 69 -17.06 32.42 -17.78
CA SER A 69 -16.23 32.65 -16.59
C SER A 69 -17.06 32.93 -15.33
N SER A 70 -18.27 33.48 -15.45
CA SER A 70 -19.14 33.71 -14.29
C SER A 70 -19.67 32.41 -13.69
N LEU A 71 -19.69 31.31 -14.46
CA LEU A 71 -20.15 30.01 -13.99
C LEU A 71 -19.19 29.39 -12.99
N LEU A 72 -17.89 29.73 -13.03
CA LEU A 72 -16.88 29.16 -12.12
C LEU A 72 -17.15 29.47 -10.64
N VAL A 73 -17.91 30.53 -10.36
CA VAL A 73 -18.31 30.91 -8.99
C VAL A 73 -19.51 30.07 -8.51
N HIS A 74 -20.27 29.48 -9.43
CA HIS A 74 -21.45 28.69 -9.11
C HIS A 74 -21.10 27.46 -8.28
N GLN A 75 -21.96 27.10 -7.30
CA GLN A 75 -21.71 26.00 -6.35
C GLN A 75 -21.39 24.67 -7.04
N PHE A 76 -21.96 24.43 -8.23
CA PHE A 76 -21.67 23.27 -9.05
C PHE A 76 -20.18 23.11 -9.40
N PHE A 77 -19.44 24.21 -9.55
CA PHE A 77 -18.00 24.20 -9.87
C PHE A 77 -17.11 24.56 -8.67
N SER A 78 -17.70 24.96 -7.53
CA SER A 78 -16.97 25.46 -6.36
C SER A 78 -17.24 24.67 -5.08
N HIS A 79 -17.88 23.50 -5.18
CA HIS A 79 -18.17 22.68 -4.02
C HIS A 79 -16.91 22.03 -3.44
N GLU A 80 -16.93 21.76 -2.13
CA GLU A 80 -15.78 21.31 -1.35
C GLU A 80 -15.14 20.02 -1.88
N PHE A 81 -15.93 19.09 -2.45
CA PHE A 81 -15.38 17.86 -3.06
C PHE A 81 -14.42 18.16 -4.22
N LEU A 82 -14.70 19.17 -5.04
CA LEU A 82 -13.85 19.54 -6.17
C LEU A 82 -12.58 20.24 -5.67
N THR A 83 -12.70 21.05 -4.63
CA THR A 83 -11.55 21.64 -3.92
C THR A 83 -10.60 20.57 -3.40
N ILE A 84 -11.13 19.51 -2.79
CA ILE A 84 -10.35 18.36 -2.32
C ILE A 84 -9.68 17.64 -3.49
N HIS A 85 -10.45 17.34 -4.55
CA HIS A 85 -9.94 16.68 -5.75
C HIS A 85 -8.76 17.46 -6.35
N ASN A 86 -8.94 18.76 -6.57
CA ASN A 86 -7.91 19.62 -7.17
C ASN A 86 -6.69 19.75 -6.26
N PHE A 87 -6.88 19.86 -4.94
CA PHE A 87 -5.76 19.89 -4.01
C PHE A 87 -4.94 18.60 -4.07
N LEU A 88 -5.60 17.43 -4.09
CA LEU A 88 -4.94 16.13 -4.21
C LEU A 88 -4.18 15.98 -5.54
N LEU A 89 -4.76 16.48 -6.64
CA LEU A 89 -4.13 16.47 -7.96
C LEU A 89 -2.90 17.40 -8.03
N GLU A 90 -2.96 18.53 -7.35
CA GLU A 90 -1.90 19.55 -7.33
C GLU A 90 -0.88 19.34 -6.20
N LEU A 91 -0.93 18.24 -5.44
CA LEU A 91 -0.02 17.96 -4.31
C LEU A 91 1.47 18.25 -4.60
N PRO A 92 2.04 17.88 -5.76
CA PRO A 92 3.45 18.13 -6.06
C PRO A 92 3.86 19.61 -5.99
N ILE A 93 2.94 20.53 -6.29
CA ILE A 93 3.21 21.97 -6.33
C ILE A 93 2.76 22.71 -5.06
N LYS A 94 2.13 22.02 -4.10
CA LYS A 94 1.75 22.59 -2.80
C LYS A 94 2.94 22.68 -1.85
N LYS A 95 2.92 23.68 -0.97
CA LYS A 95 3.91 23.80 0.10
C LYS A 95 3.63 22.80 1.21
N ASP A 96 4.67 22.41 1.94
CA ASP A 96 4.54 21.39 2.99
C ASP A 96 3.61 21.82 4.13
N THR A 97 3.59 23.12 4.47
CA THR A 97 2.63 23.68 5.44
C THR A 97 1.18 23.54 4.97
N GLU A 98 0.93 23.74 3.67
CA GLU A 98 -0.42 23.61 3.10
C GLU A 98 -0.86 22.14 3.09
N LYS A 99 0.06 21.22 2.78
CA LYS A 99 -0.20 19.77 2.83
C LYS A 99 -0.51 19.32 4.26
N GLU A 100 0.26 19.80 5.23
CA GLU A 100 0.06 19.46 6.63
C GLU A 100 -1.35 19.87 7.11
N ASP A 101 -1.72 21.14 6.89
CA ASP A 101 -3.05 21.65 7.25
C ASP A 101 -4.16 20.88 6.53
N PHE A 102 -3.96 20.56 5.26
CA PHE A 102 -4.91 19.80 4.47
C PHE A 102 -5.12 18.39 5.03
N PHE A 103 -4.07 17.60 5.21
CA PHE A 103 -4.17 16.20 5.64
C PHE A 103 -4.69 16.04 7.08
N ARG A 104 -4.41 17.00 7.97
CA ARG A 104 -4.96 17.01 9.34
C ARG A 104 -6.49 17.11 9.36
N ASN A 105 -7.07 17.77 8.38
CA ASN A 105 -8.51 18.06 8.33
C ASN A 105 -9.26 17.24 7.25
N LEU A 106 -8.54 16.59 6.35
CA LEU A 106 -9.11 15.95 5.17
C LEU A 106 -10.19 14.92 5.52
N THR A 107 -9.93 14.03 6.48
CA THR A 107 -10.90 12.97 6.79
C THR A 107 -12.24 13.50 7.28
N MET A 108 -12.24 14.55 8.12
CA MET A 108 -13.49 15.17 8.58
C MET A 108 -14.31 15.71 7.41
N LYS A 109 -13.64 16.26 6.39
CA LYS A 109 -14.30 16.74 5.18
C LYS A 109 -14.80 15.59 4.32
N LEU A 110 -14.00 14.53 4.15
CA LEU A 110 -14.39 13.35 3.36
C LEU A 110 -15.62 12.64 3.93
N ASN A 111 -15.76 12.58 5.26
CA ASN A 111 -16.92 12.00 5.94
C ASN A 111 -18.24 12.76 5.70
N THR A 112 -18.20 13.96 5.10
CA THR A 112 -19.41 14.68 4.69
C THR A 112 -19.99 14.20 3.36
N PHE A 113 -19.25 13.35 2.63
CA PHE A 113 -19.66 12.83 1.32
C PHE A 113 -19.98 11.33 1.39
N PRO A 114 -20.81 10.82 0.46
CA PRO A 114 -21.04 9.39 0.33
C PRO A 114 -19.72 8.63 0.09
N GLU A 115 -19.49 7.56 0.85
CA GLU A 115 -18.24 6.80 0.79
C GLU A 115 -17.95 6.23 -0.61
N GLU A 116 -18.99 5.85 -1.36
CA GLU A 116 -18.87 5.34 -2.73
C GLU A 116 -18.36 6.41 -3.70
N THR A 117 -18.82 7.66 -3.55
CA THR A 117 -18.34 8.81 -4.34
C THR A 117 -16.88 9.10 -4.02
N VAL A 118 -16.50 9.10 -2.73
CA VAL A 118 -15.11 9.30 -2.31
C VAL A 118 -14.21 8.18 -2.88
N ALA A 119 -14.62 6.92 -2.74
CA ALA A 119 -13.81 5.78 -3.16
C ALA A 119 -13.67 5.69 -4.70
N SER A 120 -14.76 5.92 -5.44
CA SER A 120 -14.76 5.84 -6.90
C SER A 120 -13.96 6.99 -7.54
N GLN A 121 -14.12 8.22 -7.05
CA GLN A 121 -13.52 9.40 -7.68
C GLN A 121 -12.15 9.78 -7.10
N LEU A 122 -11.96 9.65 -5.78
CA LEU A 122 -10.71 10.06 -5.11
C LEU A 122 -9.79 8.88 -4.78
N GLY A 123 -10.24 7.63 -4.97
CA GLY A 123 -9.46 6.44 -4.59
C GLY A 123 -8.04 6.38 -5.14
N SER A 124 -7.84 6.74 -6.42
CA SER A 124 -6.50 6.82 -7.02
C SER A 124 -5.65 7.91 -6.39
N LEU A 125 -6.25 9.08 -6.15
CA LEU A 125 -5.56 10.23 -5.59
C LEU A 125 -5.16 9.99 -4.13
N LEU A 126 -6.05 9.39 -3.33
CA LEU A 126 -5.79 9.00 -1.93
C LEU A 126 -4.72 7.93 -1.79
N LEU A 127 -4.53 7.09 -2.82
CA LEU A 127 -3.48 6.06 -2.88
C LEU A 127 -2.29 6.48 -3.75
N SER A 128 -2.21 7.76 -4.14
CA SER A 128 -1.12 8.26 -4.96
C SER A 128 0.21 8.20 -4.18
N ARG A 129 1.33 8.10 -4.91
CA ARG A 129 2.67 8.13 -4.33
C ARG A 129 2.87 9.34 -3.40
N MET A 130 2.36 10.50 -3.78
CA MET A 130 2.49 11.74 -3.00
C MET A 130 1.77 11.62 -1.65
N VAL A 131 0.57 11.05 -1.62
CA VAL A 131 -0.18 10.83 -0.37
C VAL A 131 0.47 9.72 0.47
N LEU A 132 0.86 8.61 -0.15
CA LEU A 132 1.48 7.50 0.59
C LEU A 132 2.80 7.92 1.25
N LEU A 133 3.60 8.74 0.58
CA LEU A 133 4.91 9.16 1.10
C LEU A 133 4.87 10.39 2.00
N ASP A 134 3.73 11.07 2.12
CA ASP A 134 3.57 12.21 3.01
C ASP A 134 3.42 11.77 4.48
N SER A 135 4.24 12.35 5.37
CA SER A 135 4.28 11.96 6.78
C SER A 135 3.01 12.36 7.54
N THR A 136 2.38 13.47 7.17
CA THR A 136 1.13 13.92 7.79
C THR A 136 -0.01 13.02 7.35
N ALA A 137 -0.09 12.70 6.06
CA ALA A 137 -1.07 11.76 5.54
C ALA A 137 -0.94 10.39 6.20
N GLN A 138 0.28 9.86 6.38
CA GLN A 138 0.52 8.59 7.06
C GLN A 138 -0.05 8.55 8.50
N HIS A 139 -0.05 9.68 9.21
CA HIS A 139 -0.54 9.75 10.58
C HIS A 139 -2.04 10.06 10.69
N PHE A 140 -2.55 10.95 9.85
CA PHE A 140 -3.91 11.49 10.00
C PHE A 140 -4.92 10.92 8.99
N LEU A 141 -4.47 10.47 7.81
CA LEU A 141 -5.34 10.01 6.73
C LEU A 141 -5.28 8.50 6.52
N LEU A 142 -4.09 7.93 6.32
CA LEU A 142 -3.93 6.55 5.88
C LEU A 142 -4.56 5.51 6.83
N PRO A 143 -4.53 5.65 8.16
CA PRO A 143 -5.24 4.73 9.04
C PRO A 143 -6.74 4.65 8.74
N GLN A 144 -7.35 5.75 8.32
CA GLN A 144 -8.78 5.83 8.00
C GLN A 144 -9.07 5.36 6.56
N VAL A 145 -8.10 5.49 5.65
CA VAL A 145 -8.18 4.97 4.27
C VAL A 145 -8.01 3.45 4.24
N PHE A 146 -7.00 2.90 4.92
CA PHE A 146 -6.58 1.49 4.80
C PHE A 146 -7.29 0.52 5.75
N VAL A 147 -7.92 1.01 6.81
CA VAL A 147 -8.62 0.17 7.78
C VAL A 147 -10.12 0.26 7.50
N PRO A 148 -10.72 -0.70 6.79
CA PRO A 148 -12.15 -0.68 6.49
C PRO A 148 -12.99 -0.81 7.77
N ARG A 149 -14.16 -0.16 7.77
CA ARG A 149 -15.16 -0.23 8.84
C ARG A 149 -15.78 -1.63 8.85
N THR A 150 -15.56 -2.38 9.93
CA THR A 150 -16.21 -3.66 10.18
C THR A 150 -17.58 -3.42 10.83
N SER A 151 -18.56 -4.28 10.57
CA SER A 151 -19.91 -4.17 11.19
C SER A 151 -19.90 -4.43 12.70
N GLU A 152 -18.82 -5.00 13.23
CA GLU A 152 -18.58 -5.25 14.66
C GLU A 152 -17.82 -4.07 15.28
N VAL A 153 -18.43 -2.89 15.32
CA VAL A 153 -17.78 -1.73 15.93
C VAL A 153 -17.75 -1.92 17.45
N GLN A 154 -16.56 -2.13 18.01
CA GLN A 154 -16.29 -1.86 19.42
C GLN A 154 -16.43 -0.36 19.65
N GLU A 155 -17.44 0.04 20.44
CA GLU A 155 -17.56 1.38 20.98
C GLU A 155 -16.23 1.79 21.66
N GLY A 156 -15.51 2.75 21.08
CA GLY A 156 -14.29 3.30 21.68
C GLY A 156 -13.11 3.62 20.75
N SER A 157 -13.15 3.27 19.46
CA SER A 157 -12.10 3.73 18.51
C SER A 157 -12.30 5.22 18.20
N CYS A 158 -11.26 6.04 18.43
CA CYS A 158 -11.31 7.49 18.17
C CYS A 158 -11.17 7.86 16.69
N MET A 159 -10.81 6.90 15.83
CA MET A 159 -10.64 7.10 14.39
C MET A 159 -11.72 6.33 13.65
N GLU A 160 -12.54 7.05 12.89
CA GLU A 160 -13.62 6.52 12.08
C GLU A 160 -13.08 6.18 10.68
N SER A 161 -13.19 4.92 10.26
CA SER A 161 -12.76 4.51 8.91
C SER A 161 -13.53 5.24 7.83
N LEU A 162 -12.92 5.53 6.69
CA LEU A 162 -13.60 6.18 5.57
C LEU A 162 -14.58 5.27 4.84
N PHE A 163 -14.26 3.97 4.75
CA PHE A 163 -14.96 3.04 3.87
C PHE A 163 -15.46 1.81 4.62
N SER A 164 -16.69 1.38 4.34
CA SER A 164 -17.16 0.03 4.67
C SER A 164 -16.36 -1.04 3.91
N GLU A 165 -16.39 -2.29 4.39
CA GLU A 165 -15.77 -3.41 3.68
C GLU A 165 -16.28 -3.58 2.24
N ALA A 166 -17.56 -3.31 1.99
CA ALA A 166 -18.17 -3.45 0.67
C ALA A 166 -17.60 -2.42 -0.32
N THR A 167 -17.57 -1.15 0.09
CA THR A 167 -17.01 -0.05 -0.69
C THR A 167 -15.51 -0.22 -0.90
N PHE A 168 -14.78 -0.62 0.15
CA PHE A 168 -13.35 -0.89 0.08
C PHE A 168 -13.03 -2.02 -0.91
N ARG A 169 -13.76 -3.14 -0.84
CA ARG A 169 -13.60 -4.28 -1.76
C ARG A 169 -13.87 -3.88 -3.21
N THR A 170 -14.87 -3.05 -3.45
CA THR A 170 -15.28 -2.66 -4.81
C THR A 170 -14.30 -1.67 -5.44
N HIS A 171 -13.84 -0.68 -4.68
CA HIS A 171 -13.10 0.44 -5.26
C HIS A 171 -11.63 0.53 -4.85
N MET A 172 -11.26 0.09 -3.64
CA MET A 172 -9.89 0.22 -3.13
C MET A 172 -9.05 -1.01 -3.48
N VAL A 173 -9.58 -2.23 -3.31
CA VAL A 173 -8.86 -3.47 -3.62
C VAL A 173 -8.27 -3.49 -5.05
N PRO A 174 -9.02 -3.13 -6.12
CA PRO A 174 -8.46 -3.07 -7.48
C PRO A 174 -7.26 -2.13 -7.59
N ARG A 175 -7.27 -1.02 -6.83
CA ARG A 175 -6.20 -0.02 -6.81
C ARG A 175 -5.01 -0.45 -5.96
N LEU A 176 -5.22 -1.26 -4.92
CA LEU A 176 -4.14 -1.79 -4.09
C LEU A 176 -3.31 -2.88 -4.78
N LEU A 177 -3.93 -3.72 -5.61
CA LEU A 177 -3.24 -4.80 -6.32
C LEU A 177 -1.97 -4.35 -7.06
N PRO A 178 -1.99 -3.31 -7.92
CA PRO A 178 -0.79 -2.85 -8.61
C PRO A 178 0.24 -2.21 -7.65
N LEU A 179 -0.18 -1.66 -6.50
CA LEU A 179 0.75 -1.04 -5.55
C LEU A 179 1.71 -2.06 -4.92
N PHE A 180 1.33 -3.33 -4.80
CA PHE A 180 2.24 -4.38 -4.33
C PHE A 180 3.41 -4.64 -5.28
N CYS A 181 3.24 -4.37 -6.58
CA CYS A 181 4.29 -4.49 -7.59
C CYS A 181 5.31 -3.34 -7.52
N VAL A 182 5.00 -2.25 -6.81
CA VAL A 182 5.87 -1.08 -6.71
C VAL A 182 7.13 -1.43 -5.92
N ARG A 183 8.29 -1.16 -6.52
CA ARG A 183 9.62 -1.42 -5.95
C ARG A 183 10.13 -0.25 -5.10
N ASP A 184 9.28 0.22 -4.20
CA ASP A 184 9.62 1.27 -3.24
C ASP A 184 9.47 0.73 -1.81
N VAL A 185 10.54 0.83 -1.03
CA VAL A 185 10.61 0.26 0.33
C VAL A 185 9.58 0.91 1.26
N GLN A 186 9.40 2.23 1.16
CA GLN A 186 8.49 2.96 2.05
C GLN A 186 7.04 2.65 1.72
N ILE A 187 6.68 2.65 0.43
CA ILE A 187 5.33 2.25 -0.01
C ILE A 187 5.04 0.83 0.43
N ARG A 188 5.96 -0.12 0.19
CA ARG A 188 5.79 -1.50 0.63
C ARG A 188 5.60 -1.58 2.14
N HIS A 189 6.40 -0.86 2.93
CA HIS A 189 6.26 -0.82 4.38
C HIS A 189 4.86 -0.34 4.81
N ILE A 190 4.34 0.73 4.21
CA ILE A 190 3.00 1.27 4.49
C ILE A 190 1.90 0.26 4.14
N LEU A 191 1.99 -0.39 2.97
CA LEU A 191 1.02 -1.42 2.60
C LEU A 191 1.02 -2.56 3.61
N LEU A 192 2.20 -3.02 4.03
CA LEU A 192 2.37 -4.12 4.97
C LEU A 192 1.94 -3.75 6.40
N SER A 193 2.14 -2.51 6.85
CA SER A 193 1.74 -2.08 8.20
C SER A 193 0.23 -2.10 8.39
N HIS A 194 -0.54 -1.89 7.33
CA HIS A 194 -2.00 -1.95 7.35
C HIS A 194 -2.57 -3.27 6.82
N PHE A 195 -1.74 -4.16 6.28
CA PHE A 195 -2.17 -5.39 5.63
C PHE A 195 -3.13 -6.27 6.45
N PRO A 196 -2.93 -6.49 7.77
CA PRO A 196 -3.87 -7.28 8.57
C PRO A 196 -5.32 -6.77 8.52
N ALA A 197 -5.51 -5.46 8.34
CA ALA A 197 -6.83 -4.84 8.33
C ALA A 197 -7.63 -5.12 7.05
N TYR A 198 -6.97 -5.23 5.90
CA TYR A 198 -7.66 -5.35 4.61
C TYR A 198 -7.36 -6.64 3.83
N CYS A 199 -6.38 -7.46 4.25
CA CYS A 199 -5.97 -8.64 3.49
C CYS A 199 -7.10 -9.64 3.22
N ARG A 200 -8.09 -9.73 4.13
CA ARG A 200 -9.26 -10.60 4.00
C ARG A 200 -10.27 -10.12 2.94
N LEU A 201 -10.13 -8.88 2.47
CA LEU A 201 -11.00 -8.32 1.44
C LEU A 201 -10.58 -8.71 0.02
N PHE A 202 -9.34 -9.15 -0.18
CA PHE A 202 -8.94 -9.78 -1.43
C PHE A 202 -9.60 -11.17 -1.57
N SER A 203 -9.92 -11.56 -2.80
CA SER A 203 -10.28 -12.94 -3.09
C SER A 203 -9.08 -13.87 -2.90
N GLN A 204 -9.32 -15.15 -2.61
CA GLN A 204 -8.24 -16.15 -2.51
C GLN A 204 -7.39 -16.22 -3.80
N VAL A 205 -8.02 -16.07 -4.96
CA VAL A 205 -7.32 -16.05 -6.25
C VAL A 205 -6.38 -14.85 -6.34
N GLN A 206 -6.84 -13.64 -5.99
CA GLN A 206 -5.99 -12.45 -5.96
C GLN A 206 -4.84 -12.60 -4.97
N LEU A 207 -5.11 -13.13 -3.76
CA LEU A 207 -4.07 -13.38 -2.76
C LEU A 207 -3.00 -14.35 -3.28
N GLN A 208 -3.40 -15.45 -3.91
CA GLN A 208 -2.48 -16.47 -4.40
C GLN A 208 -1.70 -16.04 -5.65
N THR A 209 -2.34 -15.33 -6.58
CA THR A 209 -1.77 -15.05 -7.91
C THR A 209 -1.14 -13.67 -8.05
N ARG A 210 -1.52 -12.70 -7.20
CA ARG A 210 -1.05 -11.31 -7.28
C ARG A 210 -0.28 -10.88 -6.04
N ILE A 211 -0.83 -11.13 -4.84
CA ILE A 211 -0.22 -10.63 -3.59
C ILE A 211 0.93 -11.52 -3.11
N LEU A 212 0.70 -12.83 -2.99
CA LEU A 212 1.69 -13.78 -2.47
C LEU A 212 3.01 -13.74 -3.25
N PRO A 213 3.03 -13.71 -4.59
CA PRO A 213 4.29 -13.58 -5.34
C PRO A 213 5.10 -12.35 -4.97
N GLU A 214 4.46 -11.18 -4.81
CA GLU A 214 5.14 -9.93 -4.43
C GLU A 214 5.65 -9.97 -2.99
N LEU A 215 4.90 -10.58 -2.06
CA LEU A 215 5.40 -10.82 -0.70
C LEU A 215 6.63 -11.74 -0.70
N LEU A 216 6.65 -12.78 -1.53
CA LEU A 216 7.82 -13.67 -1.66
C LEU A 216 9.03 -12.99 -2.30
N VAL A 217 8.88 -11.83 -2.95
CA VAL A 217 10.04 -11.00 -3.31
C VAL A 217 10.50 -10.17 -2.11
N GLY A 218 9.60 -9.67 -1.28
CA GLY A 218 9.94 -8.88 -0.09
C GLY A 218 10.81 -9.61 0.93
N ILE A 219 10.68 -10.95 1.05
CA ILE A 219 11.55 -11.75 1.95
C ILE A 219 13.01 -11.85 1.47
N LYS A 220 13.28 -11.50 0.21
CA LYS A 220 14.62 -11.53 -0.39
C LYS A 220 15.30 -10.16 -0.36
N ASP A 221 14.65 -9.17 0.25
CA ASP A 221 15.18 -7.82 0.35
C ASP A 221 16.37 -7.76 1.34
N THR A 222 17.23 -6.75 1.19
CA THR A 222 18.36 -6.52 2.09
C THR A 222 17.98 -5.73 3.34
N ASN A 223 16.81 -5.09 3.36
CA ASN A 223 16.33 -4.34 4.52
C ASN A 223 15.59 -5.27 5.50
N ASP A 224 16.23 -5.55 6.64
CA ASP A 224 15.69 -6.44 7.68
C ASP A 224 14.30 -6.02 8.18
N ASN A 225 14.02 -4.72 8.27
CA ASN A 225 12.69 -4.24 8.69
C ASN A 225 11.62 -4.61 7.66
N LEU A 226 11.95 -4.51 6.36
CA LEU A 226 11.03 -4.89 5.30
C LEU A 226 10.80 -6.41 5.28
N VAL A 227 11.87 -7.19 5.43
CA VAL A 227 11.79 -8.66 5.53
C VAL A 227 10.92 -9.06 6.71
N ALA A 228 11.11 -8.45 7.88
CA ALA A 228 10.32 -8.70 9.08
C ALA A 228 8.82 -8.37 8.88
N CYS A 229 8.49 -7.21 8.33
CA CYS A 229 7.09 -6.85 8.02
C CYS A 229 6.48 -7.81 6.98
N THR A 230 7.26 -8.24 6.00
CA THR A 230 6.80 -9.18 4.97
C THR A 230 6.48 -10.55 5.56
N LEU A 231 7.32 -11.06 6.47
CA LEU A 231 7.07 -12.33 7.18
C LEU A 231 5.81 -12.25 8.04
N ARG A 232 5.53 -11.12 8.69
CA ARG A 232 4.26 -10.89 9.42
C ARG A 232 3.06 -10.93 8.48
N ALA A 233 3.14 -10.27 7.33
CA ALA A 233 2.07 -10.29 6.33
C ALA A 233 1.83 -11.71 5.76
N LEU A 234 2.88 -12.50 5.55
CA LEU A 234 2.73 -13.91 5.15
C LEU A 234 2.01 -14.73 6.22
N ALA A 235 2.24 -14.46 7.51
CA ALA A 235 1.52 -15.13 8.60
C ALA A 235 0.01 -14.86 8.53
N GLU A 236 -0.42 -13.66 8.14
CA GLU A 236 -1.85 -13.32 7.93
C GLU A 236 -2.50 -14.09 6.78
N LEU A 237 -1.71 -14.54 5.80
CA LEU A 237 -2.22 -15.35 4.69
C LEU A 237 -2.42 -16.82 5.07
N VAL A 238 -1.75 -17.33 6.10
CA VAL A 238 -1.83 -18.74 6.50
C VAL A 238 -3.25 -19.17 6.89
N PRO A 239 -4.04 -18.39 7.67
CA PRO A 239 -5.44 -18.69 7.93
C PRO A 239 -6.35 -18.69 6.68
N ILE A 240 -5.96 -17.98 5.61
CA ILE A 240 -6.81 -17.77 4.42
C ILE A 240 -6.49 -18.80 3.33
N LEU A 241 -5.22 -18.97 2.99
CA LEU A 241 -4.75 -19.86 1.92
C LEU A 241 -4.23 -21.21 2.43
N GLY A 242 -3.96 -21.31 3.74
CA GLY A 242 -3.32 -22.48 4.33
C GLY A 242 -1.80 -22.46 4.20
N GLY A 243 -1.11 -22.99 5.22
CA GLY A 243 0.35 -22.95 5.26
C GLY A 243 1.05 -23.76 4.16
N SER A 244 0.37 -24.72 3.52
CA SER A 244 0.91 -25.43 2.35
C SER A 244 1.05 -24.55 1.12
N ILE A 245 0.17 -23.56 0.94
CA ILE A 245 0.23 -22.62 -0.19
C ILE A 245 1.25 -21.52 0.11
N VAL A 246 1.20 -20.95 1.32
CA VAL A 246 2.01 -19.78 1.68
C VAL A 246 3.49 -20.11 1.86
N ILE A 247 3.80 -21.20 2.58
CA ILE A 247 5.19 -21.59 2.90
C ILE A 247 5.72 -22.61 1.87
N GLY A 248 4.82 -23.36 1.23
CA GLY A 248 5.19 -24.44 0.31
C GLY A 248 5.59 -25.74 1.02
N GLY A 249 5.93 -26.75 0.21
CA GLY A 249 6.56 -27.99 0.66
C GLY A 249 5.63 -29.09 1.19
N LYS A 250 6.20 -30.30 1.35
CA LYS A 250 5.53 -31.45 1.98
C LYS A 250 5.57 -31.28 3.50
N ARG A 251 4.41 -31.05 4.12
CA ARG A 251 4.33 -30.81 5.58
C ARG A 251 4.17 -32.13 6.33
N ALA A 252 4.98 -32.32 7.37
CA ALA A 252 4.85 -33.41 8.33
C ALA A 252 4.30 -32.90 9.67
N LYS A 253 3.62 -33.78 10.41
CA LYS A 253 3.21 -33.47 11.79
C LYS A 253 4.42 -33.65 12.71
N LEU A 254 5.06 -32.53 13.07
CA LEU A 254 6.23 -32.53 13.96
C LEU A 254 5.85 -32.43 15.44
N PHE A 255 4.68 -31.85 15.73
CA PHE A 255 4.22 -31.62 17.11
C PHE A 255 3.01 -32.49 17.45
N ALA A 256 3.05 -33.10 18.63
CA ALA A 256 1.91 -33.78 19.24
C ALA A 256 1.14 -32.80 20.15
N ASP A 257 -0.19 -32.94 20.21
CA ASP A 257 -1.00 -32.21 21.18
C ASP A 257 -0.85 -32.88 22.55
N GLY A 258 -0.15 -32.22 23.47
CA GLY A 258 0.09 -32.69 24.83
C GLY A 258 -1.09 -32.45 25.79
N ARG A 259 -2.19 -31.85 25.31
CA ARG A 259 -3.37 -31.61 26.16
C ARG A 259 -3.95 -32.95 26.64
N PRO A 260 -4.27 -33.12 27.93
CA PRO A 260 -4.88 -34.33 28.44
C PRO A 260 -6.15 -34.63 27.65
N LYS A 261 -6.24 -35.83 27.06
CA LYS A 261 -7.47 -36.27 26.40
C LYS A 261 -8.55 -36.33 27.46
N ALA A 262 -9.53 -35.42 27.39
CA ALA A 262 -10.71 -35.48 28.23
C ALA A 262 -11.29 -36.91 28.11
N VAL A 263 -11.25 -37.65 29.22
CA VAL A 263 -11.83 -38.99 29.28
C VAL A 263 -13.30 -38.79 29.00
N LYS A 264 -13.74 -39.16 27.80
CA LYS A 264 -15.17 -39.27 27.52
C LYS A 264 -15.67 -40.31 28.51
N SER A 265 -16.33 -39.86 29.58
CA SER A 265 -17.05 -40.77 30.45
C SER A 265 -18.02 -41.50 29.54
N ALA A 266 -17.78 -42.79 29.35
CA ALA A 266 -18.74 -43.65 28.69
C ALA A 266 -19.93 -43.74 29.66
N SER A 267 -20.84 -42.75 29.58
CA SER A 267 -22.16 -42.86 30.20
C SER A 267 -22.86 -44.02 29.51
N LYS A 268 -22.69 -45.22 30.08
CA LYS A 268 -23.72 -46.26 30.00
C LYS A 268 -25.01 -45.58 30.44
N ARG A 269 -25.96 -45.46 29.50
CA ARG A 269 -27.32 -45.04 29.77
C ARG A 269 -27.88 -45.96 30.84
N SER A 270 -27.94 -45.46 32.08
CA SER A 270 -28.85 -45.92 33.10
C SER A 270 -29.89 -44.84 33.25
N SER A 271 -31.10 -45.18 32.86
CA SER A 271 -32.29 -44.35 32.93
C SER A 271 -32.55 -43.90 34.37
N GLN A 272 -32.44 -42.61 34.64
CA GLN A 272 -33.27 -41.98 35.66
C GLN A 272 -33.30 -40.46 35.45
N LYS A 273 -34.54 -39.95 35.29
CA LYS A 273 -34.91 -38.56 35.51
C LYS A 273 -34.32 -38.10 36.85
N ASP A 274 -33.78 -36.90 36.90
CA ASP A 274 -34.43 -35.88 37.73
C ASP A 274 -33.92 -34.46 37.43
N HIS A 275 -34.89 -33.54 37.50
CA HIS A 275 -34.72 -32.10 37.49
C HIS A 275 -33.95 -31.67 38.74
N PHE A 276 -32.91 -30.84 38.62
CA PHE A 276 -32.73 -29.75 39.57
C PHE A 276 -31.88 -28.61 39.03
N LYS A 277 -32.31 -27.39 39.38
CA LYS A 277 -31.92 -26.10 38.83
C LYS A 277 -30.54 -25.66 39.33
N SER A 278 -29.83 -24.95 38.45
CA SER A 278 -28.66 -24.14 38.75
C SER A 278 -28.91 -23.16 39.89
N GLN A 279 -28.06 -23.20 40.90
CA GLN A 279 -27.73 -22.04 41.72
C GLN A 279 -26.22 -22.00 41.92
N THR A 280 -25.63 -20.98 41.31
CA THR A 280 -24.33 -20.41 41.64
C THR A 280 -24.35 -19.95 43.10
N ASN A 281 -23.33 -20.33 43.88
CA ASN A 281 -22.91 -19.53 45.02
C ASN A 281 -21.39 -19.67 45.22
N LEU A 282 -20.77 -18.51 45.25
CA LEU A 282 -19.40 -18.21 45.63
C LEU A 282 -19.28 -18.14 47.16
N MET A 283 -18.05 -18.35 47.62
CA MET A 283 -17.46 -18.07 48.94
C MET A 283 -17.70 -19.07 50.08
N THR A 284 -16.59 -19.66 50.55
CA THR A 284 -16.27 -19.77 51.99
C THR A 284 -14.76 -19.88 52.14
N GLU A 285 -14.25 -19.11 53.10
CA GLU A 285 -12.86 -18.96 53.52
C GLU A 285 -12.33 -20.12 54.39
N MET A 286 -11.00 -20.09 54.53
CA MET A 286 -10.20 -20.44 55.71
C MET A 286 -9.84 -21.90 56.03
N GLY A 287 -8.51 -22.11 56.12
CA GLY A 287 -7.90 -22.83 57.23
C GLY A 287 -7.29 -24.18 56.87
N GLY A 288 -5.95 -24.26 56.90
CA GLY A 288 -5.24 -25.53 56.91
C GLY A 288 -3.83 -25.46 56.36
N SER A 289 -2.88 -25.07 57.20
CA SER A 289 -1.46 -25.34 56.99
C SER A 289 -1.26 -26.85 56.86
N THR A 290 -1.00 -27.32 55.66
CA THR A 290 -0.46 -28.66 55.42
C THR A 290 0.60 -28.50 54.34
N GLU A 291 1.84 -28.66 54.75
CA GLU A 291 3.02 -28.70 53.90
C GLU A 291 2.87 -29.87 52.93
N LEU A 292 2.34 -29.59 51.73
CA LEU A 292 2.33 -30.54 50.62
C LEU A 292 3.69 -30.49 49.95
N VAL A 293 4.60 -31.36 50.40
CA VAL A 293 5.83 -31.68 49.66
C VAL A 293 5.42 -32.27 48.32
N LEU A 294 5.44 -31.45 47.28
CA LEU A 294 5.32 -31.91 45.90
C LEU A 294 6.62 -32.64 45.55
N PRO A 295 6.59 -33.85 44.98
CA PRO A 295 7.80 -34.47 44.48
C PRO A 295 8.40 -33.56 43.40
N GLU A 296 9.70 -33.26 43.54
CA GLU A 296 10.46 -32.54 42.53
C GLU A 296 10.28 -33.24 41.18
N ARG A 297 9.96 -32.43 40.17
CA ARG A 297 9.88 -32.87 38.78
C ARG A 297 11.28 -33.39 38.42
N PRO A 298 11.46 -34.63 37.93
CA PRO A 298 12.73 -35.00 37.34
C PRO A 298 13.05 -33.99 36.24
N SER A 299 14.27 -33.46 36.24
CA SER A 299 14.77 -32.63 35.12
C SER A 299 14.42 -33.32 33.80
N PRO A 300 14.08 -32.58 32.73
CA PRO A 300 13.75 -33.18 31.45
C PRO A 300 14.93 -34.05 31.02
N ASP A 301 14.78 -35.36 31.19
CA ASP A 301 15.70 -36.34 30.66
C ASP A 301 15.52 -36.26 29.14
N GLY A 302 16.43 -35.52 28.51
CA GLY A 302 16.58 -35.44 27.07
C GLY A 302 16.90 -36.83 26.57
N GLY A 303 15.86 -37.63 26.41
CA GLY A 303 15.93 -39.05 26.07
C GLY A 303 16.45 -39.24 24.65
N GLU A 304 17.75 -39.16 24.48
CA GLU A 304 18.45 -39.82 23.39
C GLU A 304 18.62 -41.29 23.75
N TYR A 305 17.55 -42.06 23.60
CA TYR A 305 17.65 -43.51 23.50
C TYR A 305 17.94 -43.86 22.04
N ILE A 306 19.21 -44.10 21.71
CA ILE A 306 19.62 -44.80 20.50
C ILE A 306 19.77 -46.29 20.86
N PRO A 307 18.86 -47.18 20.44
CA PRO A 307 19.12 -48.61 20.56
C PRO A 307 20.06 -49.02 19.42
N ASN A 308 21.28 -49.42 19.80
CA ASN A 308 22.24 -50.24 19.04
C ASN A 308 21.98 -50.35 17.53
N SER A 309 22.63 -49.49 16.75
CA SER A 309 23.02 -49.84 15.39
C SER A 309 24.53 -49.90 15.33
N THR A 310 25.00 -51.01 14.79
CA THR A 310 26.38 -51.40 14.57
C THR A 310 27.26 -50.29 14.01
N VAL A 311 28.46 -50.22 14.58
CA VAL A 311 29.64 -49.47 14.13
C VAL A 311 29.82 -49.55 12.61
N SER A 312 29.85 -48.39 11.96
CA SER A 312 30.65 -48.14 10.75
C SER A 312 31.31 -46.78 10.95
N GLU A 313 32.63 -46.81 11.13
CA GLU A 313 33.52 -45.67 11.25
C GLU A 313 33.58 -44.92 9.92
N GLU A 314 33.13 -43.67 9.88
CA GLU A 314 33.64 -42.66 8.96
C GLU A 314 33.15 -41.26 9.40
N ASP A 315 34.10 -40.58 10.05
CA ASP A 315 34.33 -39.13 10.19
C ASP A 315 33.24 -38.16 9.71
N GLU A 316 32.74 -37.31 10.63
CA GLU A 316 32.48 -35.89 10.36
C GLU A 316 32.31 -35.13 11.69
N ALA A 317 33.45 -34.83 12.33
CA ALA A 317 33.54 -33.94 13.48
C ALA A 317 33.35 -32.48 13.02
N TRP A 318 32.26 -31.86 13.48
CA TRP A 318 32.01 -30.43 13.35
C TRP A 318 33.00 -29.63 14.22
N PRO A 319 33.70 -28.59 13.71
CA PRO A 319 34.64 -27.84 14.52
C PRO A 319 33.94 -26.94 15.55
N GLU A 320 34.29 -27.20 16.82
CA GLU A 320 33.94 -26.45 18.01
C GLU A 320 34.62 -25.06 18.01
N TRP A 321 33.86 -23.99 18.21
CA TRP A 321 34.38 -22.62 18.28
C TRP A 321 34.89 -22.36 19.69
N GLU A 322 36.20 -22.46 19.89
CA GLU A 322 36.85 -22.05 21.14
C GLU A 322 36.93 -20.51 21.25
N ASP A 323 36.19 -19.98 22.23
CA ASP A 323 36.39 -18.64 22.80
C ASP A 323 37.72 -18.61 23.58
N LYS A 324 38.65 -17.75 23.16
CA LYS A 324 39.87 -17.46 23.94
C LYS A 324 39.75 -16.10 24.62
N THR A 325 39.27 -16.12 25.85
CA THR A 325 39.59 -15.11 26.85
C THR A 325 40.85 -15.52 27.60
N GLU A 326 41.95 -14.80 27.39
CA GLU A 326 43.07 -14.81 28.34
C GLU A 326 43.34 -13.39 28.83
N ALA A 327 43.13 -13.23 30.14
CA ALA A 327 43.59 -12.10 30.92
C ALA A 327 45.08 -12.27 31.24
N GLN A 328 45.86 -11.20 31.12
CA GLN A 328 47.05 -11.02 31.94
C GLN A 328 47.14 -9.59 32.49
N SER A 329 47.30 -9.58 33.81
CA SER A 329 47.47 -8.47 34.74
C SER A 329 48.92 -7.99 34.82
N SER A 330 49.14 -6.68 34.99
CA SER A 330 50.16 -6.12 35.91
C SER A 330 50.04 -4.59 36.02
N ASP A 331 49.25 -4.15 37.00
CA ASP A 331 49.66 -3.41 38.20
C ASP A 331 50.59 -2.15 38.17
N VAL A 332 50.16 -1.17 38.99
CA VAL A 332 50.90 -0.11 39.75
C VAL A 332 51.07 1.32 39.17
N LYS A 333 50.22 2.24 39.70
CA LYS A 333 50.47 3.56 40.39
C LYS A 333 51.40 4.61 39.75
N SER A 334 51.26 5.95 39.90
CA SER A 334 50.47 6.84 40.78
C SER A 334 50.75 8.30 40.39
N ASP A 335 49.77 9.17 40.65
CA ASP A 335 49.82 10.56 41.15
C ASP A 335 50.70 11.66 40.50
N GLY A 336 50.08 12.83 40.33
CA GLY A 336 50.73 14.08 40.76
C GLY A 336 50.49 15.35 39.94
N SER A 337 49.33 15.99 40.14
CA SER A 337 49.13 17.45 40.37
C SER A 337 49.94 18.51 39.60
N GLY A 338 49.20 19.40 38.93
CA GLY A 338 49.19 20.83 39.29
C GLY A 338 49.71 21.84 38.26
N GLY A 339 48.92 22.90 38.00
CA GLY A 339 49.44 24.19 37.52
C GLY A 339 48.53 24.99 36.58
N HIS A 340 47.84 25.98 37.13
CA HIS A 340 47.07 27.02 36.44
C HIS A 340 47.92 27.92 35.52
N ASN A 341 47.36 28.39 34.39
CA ASN A 341 47.12 29.82 34.11
C ASN A 341 46.59 30.06 32.67
N SER A 342 45.41 30.67 32.57
CA SER A 342 44.91 31.50 31.44
C SER A 342 45.73 32.81 31.35
N PRO A 343 45.63 33.69 30.31
CA PRO A 343 44.45 33.92 29.43
C PRO A 343 44.72 34.29 27.95
N GLU A 344 43.61 34.37 27.18
CA GLU A 344 43.32 35.22 25.99
C GLU A 344 44.29 35.18 24.79
N CYS A 345 43.95 35.34 23.52
CA CYS A 345 42.76 35.50 22.67
C CYS A 345 43.35 35.58 21.22
N ILE A 346 42.50 35.52 20.19
CA ILE A 346 42.72 36.01 18.81
C ILE A 346 43.20 34.98 17.75
N THR A 347 42.24 34.65 16.87
CA THR A 347 42.25 34.37 15.42
C THR A 347 43.42 33.58 14.80
N ASP A 348 43.12 32.47 14.11
CA ASP A 348 43.10 32.42 12.64
C ASP A 348 42.87 31.00 12.08
N SER A 349 42.02 30.93 11.04
CA SER A 349 42.28 30.30 9.74
C SER A 349 42.80 28.85 9.59
N LEU A 350 42.06 28.09 8.76
CA LEU A 350 42.48 27.06 7.79
C LEU A 350 42.67 25.59 8.24
N THR A 351 41.82 24.71 7.68
CA THR A 351 42.04 23.26 7.41
C THR A 351 43.27 23.05 6.49
N PRO A 352 43.89 21.86 6.30
CA PRO A 352 43.31 20.49 6.36
C PRO A 352 44.29 19.34 6.77
N ALA A 353 43.80 18.09 6.57
CA ALA A 353 44.55 16.83 6.37
C ALA A 353 45.08 16.07 7.59
N MET A 354 44.55 14.85 7.80
CA MET A 354 45.23 13.80 8.56
C MET A 354 45.55 12.62 7.64
N GLU A 355 46.84 12.35 7.60
CA GLU A 355 47.50 11.25 6.91
C GLU A 355 47.06 9.88 7.44
N THR A 356 47.10 8.96 6.48
CA THR A 356 47.06 7.50 6.55
C THR A 356 48.10 6.91 7.50
N MET A 357 47.69 5.98 8.37
CA MET A 357 48.60 5.03 9.01
C MET A 357 48.63 3.71 8.22
N GLU A 358 49.83 3.38 7.74
CA GLU A 358 50.16 2.10 7.10
C GLU A 358 50.21 0.96 8.12
N LEU A 359 49.52 -0.14 7.84
CA LEU A 359 49.75 -1.44 8.47
C LEU A 359 50.23 -2.42 7.39
N LYS A 360 51.55 -2.66 7.38
CA LYS A 360 52.18 -3.73 6.63
C LYS A 360 51.82 -5.07 7.27
N SER A 361 51.01 -5.88 6.58
CA SER A 361 51.04 -7.34 6.73
C SER A 361 51.24 -7.97 5.35
N LYS A 362 52.36 -8.68 5.18
CA LYS A 362 52.67 -9.46 3.99
C LYS A 362 51.87 -10.76 4.06
N LEU A 363 50.87 -10.93 3.21
CA LEU A 363 50.40 -12.25 2.79
C LEU A 363 50.75 -12.45 1.31
N LYS A 364 51.37 -13.59 1.04
CA LYS A 364 51.81 -14.03 -0.29
C LYS A 364 50.60 -14.63 -0.99
N ALA A 365 49.90 -13.84 -1.80
CA ALA A 365 48.84 -14.34 -2.67
C ALA A 365 49.47 -15.04 -3.89
N SER A 366 48.91 -16.19 -4.25
CA SER A 366 49.21 -16.91 -5.49
C SER A 366 48.50 -16.23 -6.66
N ASP A 367 49.27 -15.79 -7.65
CA ASP A 367 48.87 -15.04 -8.86
C ASP A 367 47.92 -15.79 -9.83
N GLU A 368 47.45 -17.01 -9.54
CA GLU A 368 46.66 -17.81 -10.50
C GLU A 368 45.13 -17.60 -10.42
N PHE A 369 44.62 -16.94 -9.38
CA PHE A 369 43.16 -16.76 -9.21
C PHE A 369 42.61 -15.44 -9.78
N GLU A 370 43.45 -14.45 -10.02
CA GLU A 370 43.04 -13.12 -10.51
C GLU A 370 42.94 -13.04 -12.05
N ASP A 371 43.52 -13.98 -12.80
CA ASP A 371 43.52 -13.97 -14.27
C ASP A 371 42.34 -14.74 -14.90
N ILE A 372 41.57 -15.50 -14.11
CA ILE A 372 40.45 -16.33 -14.60
C ILE A 372 39.19 -15.49 -14.90
N PHE A 373 39.01 -14.37 -14.22
CA PHE A 373 37.77 -13.57 -14.30
C PHE A 373 37.89 -12.29 -15.13
N ARG A 374 39.07 -11.96 -15.66
CA ARG A 374 39.26 -10.76 -16.49
C ARG A 374 38.54 -10.83 -17.85
N ASP A 375 38.20 -12.03 -18.31
CA ASP A 375 37.54 -12.26 -19.60
C ASP A 375 36.02 -12.53 -19.48
N MET A 376 35.44 -12.45 -18.28
CA MET A 376 34.02 -12.76 -18.03
C MET A 376 33.21 -11.51 -17.65
N GLU A 377 33.44 -10.38 -18.33
CA GLU A 377 32.50 -9.26 -18.31
C GLU A 377 31.25 -9.63 -19.13
N PRO A 378 30.04 -9.60 -18.55
CA PRO A 378 28.83 -9.92 -19.29
C PRO A 378 28.55 -8.83 -20.32
N VAL A 379 28.55 -9.20 -21.61
CA VAL A 379 28.15 -8.31 -22.72
C VAL A 379 26.63 -8.15 -22.69
N ILE A 380 26.12 -7.27 -21.83
CA ILE A 380 24.69 -6.93 -21.79
C ILE A 380 24.44 -5.90 -22.90
N SER A 381 24.01 -6.39 -24.05
CA SER A 381 23.45 -5.54 -25.11
C SER A 381 22.08 -5.04 -24.64
N LYS A 382 21.96 -3.74 -24.37
CA LYS A 382 20.67 -3.12 -23.98
C LYS A 382 19.61 -3.39 -25.06
N PRO A 383 18.40 -3.85 -24.72
CA PRO A 383 17.32 -3.97 -25.69
C PRO A 383 16.87 -2.59 -26.17
N GLN A 384 16.87 -2.35 -27.47
CA GLN A 384 16.39 -1.10 -28.07
C GLN A 384 14.86 -1.03 -28.00
N ILE A 385 14.34 -0.06 -27.26
CA ILE A 385 12.93 0.31 -27.29
C ILE A 385 12.73 1.29 -28.45
N ILE A 386 11.80 0.98 -29.36
CA ILE A 386 11.50 1.76 -30.56
C ILE A 386 10.33 2.71 -30.24
N HIS A 387 10.53 4.02 -30.38
CA HIS A 387 9.45 5.00 -30.40
C HIS A 387 9.29 5.57 -31.82
N VAL A 388 8.09 5.43 -32.38
CA VAL A 388 7.72 5.94 -33.71
C VAL A 388 7.16 7.36 -33.53
N LYS A 389 7.76 8.35 -34.18
CA LYS A 389 7.24 9.72 -34.23
C LYS A 389 6.66 9.99 -35.62
N GLU A 390 5.38 10.36 -35.68
CA GLU A 390 4.73 10.77 -36.92
C GLU A 390 5.16 12.19 -37.32
N VAL A 391 5.52 12.37 -38.60
CA VAL A 391 5.77 13.69 -39.22
C VAL A 391 4.64 13.94 -40.23
N PRO A 392 4.04 15.15 -40.25
CA PRO A 392 2.86 15.39 -41.05
C PRO A 392 3.20 15.54 -42.54
N GLY A 393 2.50 14.74 -43.36
CA GLY A 393 2.35 15.02 -44.79
C GLY A 393 3.26 14.23 -45.74
N VAL A 394 3.23 12.89 -45.72
CA VAL A 394 3.42 12.08 -46.93
C VAL A 394 2.47 10.88 -46.88
N THR A 395 1.63 10.79 -47.90
CA THR A 395 0.70 9.69 -48.17
C THR A 395 1.44 8.43 -48.61
N SER A 396 1.09 7.30 -47.97
CA SER A 396 1.25 5.91 -48.43
C SER A 396 2.64 5.46 -48.90
N ASN A 397 3.39 4.79 -48.02
CA ASN A 397 3.93 3.43 -48.21
C ASN A 397 4.67 2.98 -46.93
N LYS A 398 4.36 1.76 -46.46
CA LYS A 398 4.99 1.11 -45.30
C LYS A 398 6.44 0.72 -45.62
N PHE A 399 7.37 0.97 -44.69
CA PHE A 399 8.80 0.55 -44.63
C PHE A 399 9.90 1.54 -45.08
N ALA A 400 10.22 2.54 -44.24
CA ALA A 400 11.57 3.14 -44.17
C ALA A 400 11.80 3.77 -42.77
N LEU A 401 12.96 3.49 -42.12
CA LEU A 401 13.34 3.97 -40.78
C LEU A 401 14.75 4.60 -40.83
N THR A 402 14.93 5.78 -40.23
CA THR A 402 16.23 6.44 -39.98
C THR A 402 16.34 6.81 -38.49
N THR A 403 17.52 6.60 -37.89
CA THR A 403 17.73 6.54 -36.43
C THR A 403 18.63 7.68 -35.93
N GLU A 404 18.21 8.37 -34.86
CA GLU A 404 19.05 9.27 -34.03
C GLU A 404 18.70 9.07 -32.53
N VAL A 405 19.68 9.19 -31.62
CA VAL A 405 19.66 8.67 -30.23
C VAL A 405 19.64 9.81 -29.19
N CYS A 406 18.79 9.73 -28.16
CA CYS A 406 18.87 10.52 -26.91
C CYS A 406 18.44 9.64 -25.70
N GLU A 407 19.10 9.83 -24.55
CA GLU A 407 19.00 8.97 -23.35
C GLU A 407 18.09 9.53 -22.23
N GLY A 408 17.37 8.63 -21.54
CA GLY A 408 16.94 8.76 -20.13
C GLY A 408 15.47 9.11 -19.86
N ASN A 409 14.65 8.13 -19.42
CA ASN A 409 13.42 8.40 -18.65
C ASN A 409 13.05 7.18 -17.78
N ASP A 410 12.71 7.46 -16.52
CA ASP A 410 12.29 6.57 -15.44
C ASP A 410 10.80 6.21 -15.54
N GLY A 411 10.49 4.92 -15.27
CA GLY A 411 9.20 4.27 -15.54
C GLY A 411 8.02 4.68 -14.65
N TRP A 412 7.75 5.98 -14.56
CA TRP A 412 6.52 6.58 -14.03
C TRP A 412 6.06 7.75 -14.93
N GLY A 413 6.19 7.59 -16.25
CA GLY A 413 5.63 8.51 -17.22
C GLY A 413 4.16 8.20 -17.52
N GLU A 414 3.31 9.21 -17.32
CA GLU A 414 2.03 9.57 -17.97
C GLU A 414 0.96 8.52 -18.39
N ASP A 415 1.13 7.21 -18.18
CA ASP A 415 0.20 6.19 -18.68
C ASP A 415 -0.82 5.68 -17.63
N PHE A 416 -1.24 6.53 -16.69
CA PHE A 416 -2.23 6.14 -15.66
C PHE A 416 -3.67 6.08 -16.21
N GLU A 417 -3.92 6.56 -17.42
CA GLU A 417 -5.24 6.51 -18.06
C GLU A 417 -5.54 5.17 -18.74
N ASP A 418 -4.53 4.38 -19.08
CA ASP A 418 -4.69 3.22 -19.98
C ASP A 418 -5.11 1.91 -19.27
N TRP A 419 -5.05 1.88 -17.94
CA TRP A 419 -5.46 0.70 -17.15
C TRP A 419 -6.97 0.63 -16.87
N ASN A 420 -7.75 1.64 -17.26
CA ASN A 420 -9.21 1.69 -17.04
C ASN A 420 -10.03 0.97 -18.14
N SER A 421 -9.40 0.35 -19.16
CA SER A 421 -10.11 -0.24 -20.31
C SER A 421 -10.04 -1.77 -20.45
N ILE A 422 -9.54 -2.50 -19.45
CA ILE A 422 -9.64 -3.96 -19.41
C ILE A 422 -10.64 -4.35 -18.34
N ASP A 423 -11.92 -4.32 -18.71
CA ASP A 423 -12.97 -5.18 -18.19
C ASP A 423 -14.22 -4.99 -19.05
N ASP A 424 -14.16 -5.48 -20.28
CA ASP A 424 -15.35 -5.97 -20.99
C ASP A 424 -14.90 -6.86 -22.15
N ILE A 425 -15.69 -7.89 -22.44
CA ILE A 425 -15.41 -9.02 -23.36
C ILE A 425 -14.75 -10.22 -22.65
N THR A 426 -15.56 -11.02 -21.97
CA THR A 426 -15.80 -12.44 -22.33
C THR A 426 -16.79 -13.09 -21.35
N ALA A 427 -18.09 -12.93 -21.58
CA ALA A 427 -19.09 -13.88 -21.06
C ALA A 427 -20.44 -13.72 -21.80
N ALA A 428 -20.60 -14.42 -22.93
CA ALA A 428 -21.84 -15.10 -23.31
C ALA A 428 -21.70 -15.69 -24.73
N LYS A 429 -21.40 -16.99 -24.79
CA LYS A 429 -21.69 -17.82 -25.97
C LYS A 429 -22.66 -18.92 -25.54
N ASP A 430 -23.69 -19.04 -26.37
CA ASP A 430 -24.44 -20.25 -26.71
C ASP A 430 -25.17 -21.02 -25.60
N PHE A 431 -26.50 -20.85 -25.57
CA PHE A 431 -27.41 -21.97 -25.37
C PHE A 431 -28.53 -21.90 -26.41
N SER A 432 -28.46 -22.83 -27.37
CA SER A 432 -29.57 -23.25 -28.23
C SER A 432 -29.88 -24.70 -27.89
N VAL A 433 -31.10 -25.02 -27.45
CA VAL A 433 -31.74 -26.33 -27.69
C VAL A 433 -33.28 -26.16 -27.72
N ASN A 434 -33.83 -26.40 -28.92
CA ASN A 434 -35.11 -27.01 -29.28
C ASN A 434 -36.16 -27.36 -28.20
N SER A 435 -37.36 -26.80 -28.32
CA SER A 435 -38.57 -27.46 -28.89
C SER A 435 -39.70 -26.46 -29.04
#